data_AF-A0A536UWK3-F1
#
_entry.id   AF-A0A536UWK3-F1
#
_cell.length_a   1.000
_cell.length_b   1.000
_cell.length_c   1.000
_cell.angle_alpha   90.00
_cell.angle_beta   90.00
_cell.angle_gamma   90.00
#
_symmetry.space_group_name_H-M   'P 1'
#
loop_
_entity.id
_entity.type
_entity.pdbx_description
1 polymer ?
#
loop_
_entity_poly.entity_id
_entity_poly.type
_entity_poly.pdbx_seq_one_letter_code
_entity_poly.pdbx_strand_id
1 'polypeptide(L)'
;MQMNKTLLALAAALAVLGSPAAQAQSSKELDELRQEIKQLREELNALKKQKAPEAKPADASGWGERIEALEIKSKDAVVLGDIGGGFRLPGSETSIRLYGYAEAHAIHDFNRSSPSDNFTDLTFQPTNADVAADPSLGLKGKTKFTAQTSRFGIDSSTPTSAGTFNTKIEADFYSYGSGNRNRLRLRHAYGEYAGWLVGQTWSTFMD
;
A
#
# COMPACT_ATOMS: atom_id res chain seq x y z
N MET A 1 -18.25 -7.60 -22.95
CA MET A 1 -17.56 -6.29 -23.04
C MET A 1 -18.62 -5.20 -22.94
N GLN A 2 -18.87 -4.68 -21.74
CA GLN A 2 -19.94 -3.70 -21.49
C GLN A 2 -19.32 -2.30 -21.43
N MET A 3 -19.71 -1.45 -22.37
CA MET A 3 -19.26 -0.05 -22.49
C MET A 3 -20.11 0.87 -21.60
N ASN A 4 -19.43 1.75 -20.86
CA ASN A 4 -19.99 2.71 -19.92
C ASN A 4 -20.91 3.75 -20.58
N LYS A 5 -22.12 3.89 -20.04
CA LYS A 5 -23.20 4.81 -20.48
C LYS A 5 -23.00 6.28 -20.10
N THR A 6 -21.81 6.69 -19.64
CA THR A 6 -21.55 8.05 -19.16
C THR A 6 -20.93 8.98 -20.21
N LEU A 7 -20.64 8.49 -21.42
CA LEU A 7 -20.13 9.32 -22.53
C LEU A 7 -21.20 9.75 -23.55
N LEU A 8 -22.47 9.36 -23.36
CA LEU A 8 -23.56 9.69 -24.29
C LEU A 8 -24.21 11.07 -24.08
N ALA A 9 -23.79 11.84 -23.08
CA ALA A 9 -24.40 13.15 -22.77
C ALA A 9 -23.69 14.35 -23.43
N LEU A 10 -22.57 14.16 -24.14
CA LEU A 10 -21.79 15.25 -24.76
C LEU A 10 -21.86 15.30 -26.29
N ALA A 11 -22.75 14.51 -26.91
CA ALA A 11 -22.88 14.38 -28.37
C ALA A 11 -24.29 14.70 -28.90
N ALA A 12 -25.04 15.55 -28.19
CA ALA A 12 -26.35 16.07 -28.64
C ALA A 12 -26.30 17.56 -29.05
N ALA A 13 -25.10 18.13 -29.26
CA ALA A 13 -24.93 19.53 -29.63
C ALA A 13 -24.03 19.74 -30.87
N LEU A 14 -23.80 18.70 -31.68
CA LEU A 14 -23.11 18.84 -32.97
C LEU A 14 -23.97 18.31 -34.12
N ALA A 15 -24.30 19.23 -35.03
CA ALA A 15 -24.72 19.03 -36.42
C ALA A 15 -26.17 18.59 -36.69
N VAL A 16 -27.12 19.51 -36.52
CA VAL A 16 -28.20 19.66 -37.51
C VAL A 16 -27.61 20.49 -38.66
N LEU A 17 -27.23 19.82 -39.75
CA LEU A 17 -26.87 20.47 -41.00
C LEU A 17 -28.08 20.44 -41.96
N GLY A 18 -28.47 21.62 -42.46
CA GLY A 18 -29.00 21.75 -43.82
C GLY A 18 -30.53 21.81 -43.98
N SER A 19 -31.08 23.03 -43.98
CA SER A 19 -32.22 23.44 -44.81
C SER A 19 -32.28 24.99 -44.91
N PRO A 20 -32.58 25.61 -46.08
CA PRO A 20 -32.31 27.03 -46.34
C PRO A 20 -33.45 28.00 -45.95
N ALA A 21 -34.21 27.69 -44.90
CA ALA A 21 -35.45 28.44 -44.56
C ALA A 21 -35.47 29.02 -43.14
N ALA A 22 -34.31 29.33 -42.55
CA ALA A 22 -34.23 29.83 -41.16
C ALA A 22 -33.42 31.13 -40.99
N GLN A 23 -33.19 31.91 -42.05
CA GLN A 23 -32.34 33.11 -41.96
C GLN A 23 -33.04 34.40 -41.51
N ALA A 24 -34.37 34.40 -41.29
CA ALA A 24 -35.11 35.63 -40.95
C ALA A 24 -35.55 35.75 -39.48
N GLN A 25 -35.40 34.69 -38.67
CA GLN A 25 -35.79 34.68 -37.26
C GLN A 25 -34.65 35.03 -36.29
N SER A 26 -33.42 35.17 -36.82
CA SER A 26 -32.18 35.25 -36.03
C SER A 26 -31.86 36.63 -35.45
N SER A 27 -32.32 37.73 -36.04
CA SER A 27 -31.92 39.07 -35.57
C SER A 27 -32.59 39.48 -34.26
N LYS A 28 -33.91 39.24 -34.14
CA LYS A 28 -34.65 39.50 -32.89
C LYS A 28 -34.16 38.62 -31.75
N GLU A 29 -33.94 37.34 -32.01
CA GLU A 29 -33.44 36.37 -31.01
C GLU A 29 -31.99 36.69 -30.60
N LEU A 30 -31.14 37.16 -31.53
CA LEU A 30 -29.79 37.65 -31.21
C LEU A 30 -29.79 38.92 -30.36
N ASP A 31 -30.71 39.85 -30.63
CA ASP A 31 -30.83 41.09 -29.87
C ASP A 31 -31.34 40.81 -28.44
N GLU A 32 -32.27 39.86 -28.29
CA GLU A 32 -32.79 39.39 -27.00
C GLU A 32 -31.69 38.69 -26.19
N LEU A 33 -30.91 37.79 -26.80
CA LEU A 33 -29.74 37.15 -26.17
C LEU A 33 -28.67 38.15 -25.73
N ARG A 34 -28.43 39.21 -26.51
CA ARG A 34 -27.48 40.28 -26.13
C ARG A 34 -27.97 41.06 -24.91
N GLN A 35 -29.28 41.30 -24.80
CA GLN A 35 -29.88 41.95 -23.64
C GLN A 35 -29.78 41.06 -22.40
N GLU A 36 -30.04 39.76 -22.54
CA GLU A 36 -29.94 38.79 -21.45
C GLU A 36 -28.51 38.65 -20.92
N ILE A 37 -27.51 38.55 -21.81
CA ILE A 37 -26.08 38.54 -21.41
C ILE A 37 -25.69 39.84 -20.66
N LYS A 38 -26.27 40.97 -21.05
CA LYS A 38 -26.00 42.26 -20.38
C LYS A 38 -26.62 42.29 -18.99
N GLN A 39 -27.86 41.84 -18.83
CA GLN A 39 -28.51 41.74 -17.53
C GLN A 39 -27.79 40.77 -16.60
N LEU A 40 -27.40 39.60 -17.09
CA LEU A 40 -26.65 38.61 -16.29
C LEU A 40 -25.29 39.18 -15.84
N ARG A 41 -24.60 39.98 -16.67
CA ARG A 41 -23.35 40.66 -16.28
C ARG A 41 -23.58 41.72 -15.20
N GLU A 42 -24.67 42.47 -15.28
CA GLU A 42 -25.03 43.47 -14.29
C GLU A 42 -25.40 42.82 -12.95
N GLU A 43 -26.15 41.71 -12.99
CA GLU A 43 -26.50 40.91 -11.82
C GLU A 43 -25.26 40.26 -11.18
N LEU A 44 -24.32 39.76 -11.98
CA LEU A 44 -23.02 39.25 -11.50
C LEU A 44 -22.19 40.35 -10.82
N ASN A 45 -22.22 41.57 -11.34
CA ASN A 45 -21.55 42.72 -10.73
C ASN A 45 -22.25 43.18 -9.44
N ALA A 46 -23.58 43.13 -9.39
CA ALA A 46 -24.35 43.43 -8.18
C ALA A 46 -24.11 42.38 -7.08
N LEU A 47 -24.11 41.10 -7.43
CA LEU A 47 -23.76 39.99 -6.54
C LEU A 47 -22.31 40.11 -6.05
N LYS A 48 -21.35 40.46 -6.91
CA LYS A 48 -19.96 40.72 -6.49
C LYS A 48 -19.86 41.88 -5.50
N LYS A 49 -20.67 42.94 -5.67
CA LYS A 49 -20.73 44.06 -4.71
C LYS A 49 -21.43 43.69 -3.40
N GLN A 50 -22.44 42.82 -3.44
CA GLN A 50 -23.13 42.31 -2.23
C GLN A 50 -22.32 41.26 -1.46
N LYS A 51 -21.41 40.53 -2.12
CA LYS A 51 -20.56 39.49 -1.50
C LYS A 51 -19.17 39.97 -1.06
N ALA A 52 -18.93 41.28 -1.02
CA ALA A 52 -17.74 41.82 -0.37
C ALA A 52 -18.03 42.06 1.13
N PRO A 53 -17.65 41.16 2.05
CA PRO A 53 -17.32 41.63 3.39
C PRO A 53 -16.06 42.50 3.28
N GLU A 54 -16.03 43.60 4.02
CA GLU A 54 -14.80 44.34 4.30
C GLU A 54 -13.78 43.38 4.95
N ALA A 55 -12.98 42.70 4.13
CA ALA A 55 -11.73 42.12 4.56
C ALA A 55 -10.74 43.29 4.67
N LYS A 56 -10.46 43.71 5.92
CA LYS A 56 -9.21 44.41 6.24
C LYS A 56 -8.07 43.72 5.49
N PRO A 57 -7.10 44.45 4.91
CA PRO A 57 -5.99 43.81 4.21
C PRO A 57 -5.29 42.88 5.22
N ALA A 58 -5.49 41.57 5.04
CA ALA A 58 -4.72 40.58 5.75
C ALA A 58 -3.29 40.74 5.25
N ASP A 59 -2.42 41.13 6.18
CA ASP A 59 -0.98 41.24 6.01
C ASP A 59 -0.43 40.13 5.10
N ALA A 60 0.20 40.53 3.99
CA ALA A 60 0.85 39.61 3.06
C ALA A 60 2.02 38.84 3.71
N SER A 61 2.44 39.21 4.92
CA SER A 61 3.47 38.53 5.72
C SER A 61 3.02 37.19 6.31
N GLY A 62 1.72 37.02 6.60
CA GLY A 62 1.21 35.78 7.19
C GLY A 62 1.08 34.61 6.22
N TRP A 63 1.16 34.85 4.91
CA TRP A 63 1.11 33.77 3.92
C TRP A 63 2.41 32.95 3.91
N GLY A 64 3.57 33.58 4.11
CA GLY A 64 4.85 32.89 4.24
C GLY A 64 4.86 31.96 5.45
N GLU A 65 4.53 32.48 6.63
CA GLU A 65 4.46 31.69 7.87
C GLU A 65 3.40 30.59 7.82
N ARG A 66 2.25 30.83 7.17
CA ARG A 66 1.21 29.80 7.01
C ARG A 66 1.61 28.72 6.01
N ILE A 67 2.28 29.07 4.91
CA ILE A 67 2.80 28.10 3.95
C ILE A 67 3.93 27.29 4.59
N GLU A 68 4.85 27.94 5.28
CA GLU A 68 5.94 27.27 6.00
C GLU A 68 5.40 26.38 7.13
N ALA A 69 4.42 26.83 7.91
CA ALA A 69 3.75 26.01 8.91
C ALA A 69 2.92 24.86 8.31
N LEU A 70 2.32 25.04 7.13
CA LEU A 70 1.63 23.96 6.40
C LEU A 70 2.62 22.97 5.78
N GLU A 71 3.77 23.45 5.29
CA GLU A 71 4.84 22.63 4.74
C GLU A 71 5.58 21.85 5.84
N ILE A 72 5.77 22.44 7.01
CA ILE A 72 6.27 21.75 8.21
C ILE A 72 5.25 20.70 8.65
N LYS A 73 3.95 21.06 8.76
CA LYS A 73 2.90 20.09 9.12
C LYS A 73 2.73 18.97 8.09
N SER A 74 2.94 19.22 6.80
CA SER A 74 2.87 18.19 5.77
C SER A 74 4.12 17.31 5.75
N LYS A 75 5.31 17.89 6.00
CA LYS A 75 6.55 17.13 6.19
C LYS A 75 6.48 16.22 7.41
N ASP A 76 5.81 16.65 8.47
CA ASP A 76 5.69 15.88 9.73
C ASP A 76 4.50 14.90 9.75
N ALA A 77 3.62 14.94 8.75
CA ALA A 77 2.43 14.11 8.71
C ALA A 77 2.74 12.68 8.22
N VAL A 78 2.31 11.69 9.00
CA VAL A 78 2.26 10.29 8.58
C VAL A 78 1.11 10.13 7.56
N VAL A 79 1.45 10.02 6.28
CA VAL A 79 0.49 9.83 5.19
C VAL A 79 0.39 8.34 4.83
N LEU A 80 -0.73 7.90 4.28
CA LEU A 80 -0.85 6.57 3.64
C LEU A 80 0.33 6.37 2.68
N GLY A 81 1.13 5.33 2.90
CA GLY A 81 2.31 5.05 2.10
C GLY A 81 1.93 4.44 0.74
N ASP A 82 2.89 4.45 -0.18
CA ASP A 82 2.77 3.89 -1.54
C ASP A 82 2.69 2.34 -1.53
N ILE A 83 3.00 1.72 -0.38
CA ILE A 83 2.84 0.28 -0.13
C ILE A 83 1.61 0.03 0.75
N GLY A 84 0.73 -0.87 0.29
CA GLY A 84 -0.55 -1.14 0.96
C GLY A 84 -0.37 -1.59 2.41
N GLY A 85 -1.04 -0.90 3.34
CA GLY A 85 -0.93 -1.12 4.79
C GLY A 85 0.30 -0.48 5.45
N GLY A 86 1.10 0.28 4.69
CA GLY A 86 2.22 1.07 5.19
C GLY A 86 1.92 2.55 5.34
N PHE A 87 2.89 3.27 5.87
CA PHE A 87 2.85 4.72 6.04
C PHE A 87 4.12 5.37 5.48
N ARG A 88 3.99 6.61 5.00
CA ARG A 88 5.13 7.41 4.54
C ARG A 88 5.87 7.99 5.73
N LEU A 89 7.19 7.87 5.72
CA LEU A 89 8.05 8.47 6.73
C LEU A 89 8.04 9.99 6.57
N PRO A 90 7.76 10.74 7.65
CA PRO A 90 7.86 12.19 7.67
C PRO A 90 9.19 12.70 7.09
N GLY A 91 9.12 13.70 6.22
CA GLY A 91 10.28 14.32 5.58
C GLY A 91 10.98 13.46 4.52
N SER A 92 10.40 12.35 4.08
CA SER A 92 10.98 11.52 3.02
C SER A 92 9.93 10.95 2.08
N GLU A 93 10.38 10.55 0.89
CA GLU A 93 9.55 9.82 -0.05
C GLU A 93 9.45 8.31 0.27
N THR A 94 10.00 7.87 1.41
CA THR A 94 10.04 6.45 1.78
C THR A 94 8.77 6.01 2.48
N SER A 95 8.12 4.99 1.96
CA SER A 95 7.03 4.29 2.63
C SER A 95 7.55 3.07 3.38
N ILE A 96 7.07 2.85 4.61
CA ILE A 96 7.41 1.70 5.44
C ILE A 96 6.15 0.94 5.84
N ARG A 97 6.22 -0.39 5.81
CA ARG A 97 5.16 -1.28 6.29
C ARG A 97 5.73 -2.28 7.27
N LEU A 98 5.14 -2.32 8.45
CA LEU A 98 5.31 -3.44 9.38
C LEU A 98 4.26 -4.49 9.05
N TYR A 99 4.68 -5.74 8.94
CA TYR A 99 3.77 -6.87 8.68
C TYR A 99 4.23 -8.11 9.43
N GLY A 100 3.38 -9.13 9.42
CA GLY A 100 3.65 -10.39 10.10
C GLY A 100 2.38 -11.09 10.52
N TYR A 101 2.56 -12.14 11.32
CA TYR A 101 1.49 -12.89 11.94
C TYR A 101 1.98 -13.61 13.18
N ALA A 102 1.05 -13.88 14.09
CA ALA A 102 1.26 -14.82 15.19
C ALA A 102 0.67 -16.18 14.78
N GLU A 103 1.44 -17.25 14.97
CA GLU A 103 1.04 -18.61 14.64
C GLU A 103 1.42 -19.55 15.78
N ALA A 104 0.51 -20.45 16.13
CA ALA A 104 0.70 -21.46 17.15
C ALA A 104 0.30 -22.84 16.60
N HIS A 105 1.12 -23.83 16.89
CA HIS A 105 0.92 -25.22 16.47
C HIS A 105 0.79 -26.13 17.67
N ALA A 106 -0.11 -27.11 17.54
CA ALA A 106 -0.19 -28.30 18.37
C ALA A 106 -0.01 -29.51 17.46
N ILE A 107 1.03 -30.30 17.71
CA ILE A 107 1.43 -31.43 16.88
C ILE A 107 1.40 -32.68 17.76
N HIS A 108 0.76 -33.75 17.28
CA HIS A 108 0.74 -35.04 17.95
C HIS A 108 1.20 -36.13 16.99
N ASP A 109 2.33 -36.77 17.30
CA ASP A 109 2.89 -37.86 16.52
C ASP A 109 2.34 -39.20 17.03
N PHE A 110 1.52 -39.88 16.22
CA PHE A 110 0.97 -41.21 16.58
C PHE A 110 2.03 -42.31 16.68
N ASN A 111 3.16 -42.17 15.97
CA ASN A 111 4.26 -43.12 15.96
C ASN A 111 5.57 -42.42 16.36
N ARG A 112 6.72 -43.10 16.21
CA ARG A 112 8.03 -42.48 16.46
C ARG A 112 8.24 -41.27 15.54
N SER A 113 8.86 -40.23 16.08
CA SER A 113 9.23 -39.02 15.34
C SER A 113 10.65 -38.56 15.69
N SER A 114 11.25 -37.80 14.76
CA SER A 114 12.57 -37.22 14.89
C SER A 114 12.77 -36.54 16.25
N PRO A 115 13.91 -36.78 16.93
CA PRO A 115 14.20 -36.19 18.24
C PRO A 115 14.51 -34.69 18.18
N SER A 116 14.91 -34.15 17.02
CA SER A 116 15.58 -32.84 16.90
C SER A 116 14.71 -31.67 16.43
N ASP A 117 13.51 -31.92 15.89
CA ASP A 117 12.66 -30.88 15.29
C ASP A 117 11.24 -30.91 15.84
N ASN A 118 10.58 -29.76 15.94
CA ASN A 118 9.17 -29.62 16.31
C ASN A 118 8.22 -30.14 15.23
N PHE A 119 8.64 -30.08 13.97
CA PHE A 119 7.86 -30.55 12.83
C PHE A 119 8.38 -31.88 12.31
N THR A 120 7.62 -32.51 11.41
CA THR A 120 8.03 -33.79 10.81
C THR A 120 9.27 -33.58 9.96
N ASP A 121 10.41 -34.06 10.46
CA ASP A 121 11.63 -34.16 9.69
C ASP A 121 11.84 -35.62 9.25
N LEU A 122 11.52 -35.92 7.99
CA LEU A 122 11.56 -37.27 7.43
C LEU A 122 13.00 -37.82 7.34
N THR A 123 13.98 -36.94 7.16
CA THR A 123 15.38 -37.36 6.94
C THR A 123 16.04 -37.84 8.24
N PHE A 124 15.50 -37.43 9.39
CA PHE A 124 16.03 -37.77 10.71
C PHE A 124 15.10 -38.68 11.52
N GLN A 125 14.27 -39.48 10.83
CA GLN A 125 13.43 -40.48 11.48
C GLN A 125 14.30 -41.63 11.99
N PRO A 126 14.24 -41.96 13.29
CA PRO A 126 15.08 -43.02 13.83
C PRO A 126 14.71 -44.38 13.24
N THR A 127 15.71 -45.12 12.80
CA THR A 127 15.59 -46.49 12.31
C THR A 127 15.49 -47.48 13.46
N ASN A 128 15.22 -48.76 13.16
CA ASN A 128 15.22 -49.80 14.20
C ASN A 128 16.61 -50.01 14.83
N ALA A 129 17.68 -49.79 14.06
CA ALA A 129 19.04 -49.88 14.58
C ALA A 129 19.32 -48.72 15.56
N ASP A 130 18.87 -47.51 15.23
CA ASP A 130 19.01 -46.34 16.12
C ASP A 130 18.25 -46.56 17.43
N VAL A 131 17.04 -47.12 17.37
CA VAL A 131 16.24 -47.44 18.57
C VAL A 131 16.87 -48.56 19.40
N ALA A 132 17.54 -49.53 18.76
CA ALA A 132 18.25 -50.58 19.49
C ALA A 132 19.47 -50.01 20.24
N ALA A 133 20.13 -48.99 19.68
CA ALA A 133 21.26 -48.30 20.31
C ALA A 133 20.82 -47.28 21.38
N ASP A 134 19.71 -46.58 21.15
CA ASP A 134 19.09 -45.65 22.09
C ASP A 134 17.55 -45.83 22.10
N PRO A 135 17.00 -46.56 23.09
CA PRO A 135 15.56 -46.80 23.19
C PRO A 135 14.71 -45.52 23.30
N SER A 136 15.30 -44.38 23.72
CA SER A 136 14.58 -43.10 23.81
C SER A 136 14.15 -42.55 22.43
N LEU A 137 14.82 -42.98 21.37
CA LEU A 137 14.45 -42.65 19.99
C LEU A 137 13.18 -43.41 19.53
N GLY A 138 12.82 -44.49 20.21
CA GLY A 138 11.63 -45.30 19.93
C GLY A 138 10.34 -44.79 20.56
N LEU A 139 10.39 -43.69 21.33
CA LEU A 139 9.23 -43.11 21.99
C LEU A 139 8.15 -42.69 20.98
N LYS A 140 6.91 -43.08 21.25
CA LYS A 140 5.72 -42.80 20.44
C LYS A 140 4.76 -41.86 21.17
N GLY A 141 3.80 -41.27 20.46
CA GLY A 141 2.77 -40.44 21.08
C GLY A 141 3.30 -39.08 21.55
N LYS A 142 4.33 -38.55 20.89
CA LYS A 142 4.94 -37.26 21.27
C LYS A 142 3.98 -36.13 20.92
N THR A 143 3.70 -35.25 21.88
CA THR A 143 2.94 -34.02 21.66
C THR A 143 3.87 -32.82 21.78
N LYS A 144 3.80 -31.89 20.83
CA LYS A 144 4.59 -30.66 20.81
C LYS A 144 3.67 -29.45 20.63
N PHE A 145 4.00 -28.39 21.34
CA PHE A 145 3.39 -27.07 21.18
C PHE A 145 4.49 -26.08 20.84
N THR A 146 4.27 -25.24 19.83
CA THR A 146 5.25 -24.22 19.43
C THR A 146 4.55 -23.04 18.79
N ALA A 147 5.14 -21.85 18.96
CA ALA A 147 4.75 -20.63 18.26
C ALA A 147 5.90 -20.06 17.40
N GLN A 148 6.95 -20.86 17.19
CA GLN A 148 8.21 -20.40 16.61
C GLN A 148 8.11 -19.99 15.13
N THR A 149 7.04 -20.39 14.45
CA THR A 149 6.71 -19.99 13.07
C THR A 149 6.09 -18.60 12.97
N SER A 150 5.72 -17.99 14.10
CA SER A 150 5.33 -16.58 14.17
C SER A 150 6.39 -15.71 13.52
N ARG A 151 5.94 -14.70 12.78
CA ARG A 151 6.78 -13.96 11.86
C ARG A 151 6.49 -12.48 11.93
N PHE A 152 7.54 -11.70 11.73
CA PHE A 152 7.42 -10.27 11.55
C PHE A 152 8.40 -9.79 10.50
N GLY A 153 8.07 -8.66 9.87
CA GLY A 153 8.89 -8.08 8.84
C GLY A 153 8.62 -6.61 8.63
N ILE A 154 9.55 -5.98 7.94
CA ILE A 154 9.54 -4.59 7.53
C ILE A 154 9.78 -4.58 6.04
N ASP A 155 8.86 -3.97 5.29
CA ASP A 155 9.09 -3.59 3.91
C ASP A 155 9.28 -2.08 3.84
N SER A 156 10.19 -1.63 2.98
CA SER A 156 10.27 -0.22 2.61
C SER A 156 10.28 -0.03 1.11
N SER A 157 9.78 1.12 0.68
CA SER A 157 9.70 1.49 -0.72
C SER A 157 9.97 2.98 -0.88
N THR A 158 11.01 3.31 -1.63
CA THR A 158 11.44 4.68 -1.89
C THR A 158 11.41 4.92 -3.41
N PRO A 159 10.49 5.75 -3.92
CA PRO A 159 10.52 6.18 -5.32
C PRO A 159 11.80 6.95 -5.61
N THR A 160 12.50 6.60 -6.68
CA THR A 160 13.66 7.35 -7.19
C THR A 160 13.46 7.69 -8.66
N SER A 161 14.31 8.58 -9.20
CA SER A 161 14.22 9.02 -10.61
C SER A 161 14.39 7.90 -11.63
N ALA A 162 15.07 6.80 -11.27
CA ALA A 162 15.35 5.66 -12.15
C ALA A 162 14.59 4.38 -11.74
N GLY A 163 13.59 4.50 -10.86
CA GLY A 163 12.72 3.41 -10.43
C GLY A 163 12.57 3.35 -8.92
N THR A 164 11.72 2.46 -8.43
CA THR A 164 11.51 2.30 -7.00
C THR A 164 12.61 1.44 -6.39
N PHE A 165 13.20 1.92 -5.29
CA PHE A 165 14.08 1.13 -4.43
C PHE A 165 13.24 0.46 -3.34
N ASN A 166 13.21 -0.87 -3.33
CA ASN A 166 12.47 -1.63 -2.33
C ASN A 166 13.43 -2.37 -1.41
N THR A 167 13.09 -2.50 -0.13
CA THR A 167 13.82 -3.37 0.79
C THR A 167 12.86 -4.22 1.61
N LYS A 168 13.34 -5.40 2.00
CA LYS A 168 12.63 -6.30 2.91
C LYS A 168 13.58 -6.84 3.96
N ILE A 169 13.13 -6.79 5.21
CA ILE A 169 13.72 -7.51 6.33
C ILE A 169 12.62 -8.35 6.96
N GLU A 170 12.78 -9.67 7.02
CA GLU A 170 11.81 -10.60 7.59
C GLU A 170 12.51 -11.57 8.55
N ALA A 171 11.89 -11.84 9.70
CA ALA A 171 12.42 -12.77 10.70
C ALA A 171 11.32 -13.64 11.33
N ASP A 172 11.72 -14.82 11.81
CA ASP A 172 10.90 -15.73 12.63
C ASP A 172 11.67 -16.20 13.87
N PHE A 173 11.01 -17.02 14.70
CA PHE A 173 11.59 -17.58 15.93
C PHE A 173 11.99 -19.05 15.76
N TYR A 174 12.04 -19.55 14.52
CA TYR A 174 12.26 -20.96 14.24
C TYR A 174 13.73 -21.33 14.44
N SER A 175 13.96 -22.35 15.26
CA SER A 175 15.29 -22.86 15.58
C SER A 175 15.31 -24.38 15.63
N TYR A 176 16.38 -24.97 15.09
CA TYR A 176 16.69 -26.38 15.24
C TYR A 176 17.34 -26.63 16.60
N GLY A 177 16.99 -27.75 17.25
CA GLY A 177 17.67 -28.25 18.45
C GLY A 177 16.85 -28.23 19.75
N SER A 178 17.29 -29.06 20.69
CA SER A 178 16.72 -29.20 22.03
C SER A 178 17.18 -28.05 22.94
N GLY A 179 16.29 -27.09 23.17
CA GLY A 179 16.49 -26.01 24.14
C GLY A 179 15.54 -24.85 23.88
N ASN A 180 14.93 -24.32 24.94
CA ASN A 180 14.04 -23.15 24.92
C ASN A 180 14.80 -21.84 24.58
N ARG A 181 15.55 -21.82 23.48
CA ARG A 181 16.15 -20.60 22.94
C ARG A 181 15.29 -20.18 21.76
N ASN A 182 14.30 -19.33 22.03
CA ASN A 182 13.62 -18.56 20.99
C ASN A 182 14.69 -17.71 20.30
N ARG A 183 15.26 -18.23 19.22
CA ARG A 183 16.30 -17.55 18.46
C ARG A 183 15.63 -16.79 17.34
N LEU A 184 15.94 -15.50 17.25
CA LEU A 184 15.53 -14.72 16.11
C LEU A 184 16.33 -15.19 14.88
N ARG A 185 15.64 -15.65 13.84
CA ARG A 185 16.24 -16.10 12.59
C ARG A 185 15.86 -15.15 11.46
N LEU A 186 16.88 -14.62 10.78
CA LEU A 186 16.70 -13.83 9.58
C LEU A 186 16.26 -14.73 8.42
N ARG A 187 15.14 -14.39 7.78
CA ARG A 187 14.57 -15.10 6.63
C ARG A 187 14.86 -14.39 5.33
N HIS A 188 14.54 -13.09 5.29
CA HIS A 188 14.80 -12.21 4.16
C HIS A 188 15.55 -10.99 4.65
N ALA A 189 16.56 -10.58 3.88
CA ALA A 189 17.27 -9.32 4.03
C ALA A 189 17.83 -8.95 2.68
N TYR A 190 17.04 -8.23 1.89
CA TYR A 190 17.44 -7.85 0.54
C TYR A 190 16.94 -6.45 0.17
N GLY A 191 17.65 -5.87 -0.80
CA GLY A 191 17.22 -4.70 -1.54
C GLY A 191 16.96 -5.05 -3.00
N GLU A 192 16.02 -4.36 -3.61
CA GLU A 192 15.62 -4.51 -5.00
C GLU A 192 15.68 -3.13 -5.68
N TYR A 193 16.29 -3.10 -6.86
CA TYR A 193 16.39 -1.88 -7.66
C TYR A 193 16.60 -2.20 -9.12
N ALA A 194 15.83 -1.56 -10.01
CA ALA A 194 16.02 -1.64 -11.46
C ALA A 194 16.16 -3.09 -12.00
N GLY A 195 15.38 -4.02 -11.44
CA GLY A 195 15.39 -5.44 -11.82
C GLY A 195 16.49 -6.29 -11.17
N TRP A 196 17.38 -5.68 -10.37
CA TRP A 196 18.38 -6.39 -9.59
C TRP A 196 17.89 -6.58 -8.16
N LEU A 197 18.12 -7.78 -7.62
CA LEU A 197 17.91 -8.11 -6.22
C LEU A 197 19.25 -8.52 -5.61
N VAL A 198 19.61 -7.90 -4.49
CA VAL A 198 20.83 -8.22 -3.74
C VAL A 198 20.49 -8.48 -2.28
N GLY A 199 20.89 -9.65 -1.78
CA GLY A 199 20.75 -10.01 -0.37
C GLY A 199 20.28 -11.45 -0.17
N GLN A 200 19.86 -11.73 1.06
CA GLN A 200 19.30 -13.02 1.44
C GLN A 200 17.81 -13.07 1.07
N THR A 201 17.47 -13.97 0.16
CA THR A 201 16.08 -14.29 -0.20
C THR A 201 15.97 -15.76 -0.64
N TRP A 202 14.81 -16.19 -1.11
CA TRP A 202 14.64 -17.53 -1.67
C TRP A 202 15.47 -17.74 -2.93
N SER A 203 15.94 -18.97 -3.10
CA SER A 203 16.56 -19.40 -4.36
C SER A 203 15.54 -19.33 -5.49
N THR A 204 15.97 -18.93 -6.68
CA THR A 204 15.14 -18.91 -7.89
C THR A 204 14.69 -20.31 -8.34
N PHE A 205 15.32 -21.38 -7.81
CA PHE A 205 14.90 -22.77 -8.04
C PHE A 205 13.71 -23.22 -7.18
N MET A 206 13.19 -22.35 -6.31
CA MET A 206 12.08 -22.65 -5.40
C MET A 206 10.72 -22.13 -5.91
N ASP A 207 10.69 -21.52 -7.11
CA ASP A 207 9.47 -21.06 -7.82
C ASP A 207 8.97 -22.13 -8.79
#